data_AF-U2Q1P4-F1
#
_entry.id   AF-U2Q1P4-F1
#
_cell.length_a   1.000
_cell.length_b   1.000
_cell.length_c   1.000
_cell.angle_alpha   90.00
_cell.angle_beta   90.00
_cell.angle_gamma   90.00
#
_symmetry.space_group_name_H-M   'P 1'
#
loop_
_entity.id
_entity.type
_entity.pdbx_description
1 polymer ?
#
loop_
_entity_poly.entity_id
_entity_poly.type
_entity_poly.pdbx_seq_one_letter_code
_entity_poly.pdbx_strand_id
1 'polypeptide(L)' 'MIKIRNEEKTDYEKVEEITRKAFWNLYVPGCGEHYLVHVMRSHKDFITWKYLSFLTSEERLLEI' A
#
# COMPACT_ATOMS: atom_id res chain seq x y z
N MET A 1 -5.34 -17.85 -5.05
CA MET A 1 -6.65 -17.38 -4.50
C MET A 1 -6.39 -16.10 -3.72
N ILE A 2 -7.04 -14.99 -4.08
CA ILE A 2 -6.84 -13.68 -3.42
C ILE A 2 -7.60 -13.66 -2.09
N LYS A 3 -6.94 -13.27 -1.00
CA LYS A 3 -7.55 -13.10 0.33
C LYS A 3 -7.55 -11.62 0.70
N ILE A 4 -8.73 -11.06 0.95
CA ILE A 4 -8.92 -9.67 1.38
C ILE A 4 -9.15 -9.68 2.89
N ARG A 5 -8.34 -8.92 3.63
CA ARG A 5 -8.44 -8.76 5.09
C ARG A 5 -7.99 -7.36 5.49
N ASN A 6 -8.22 -7.02 6.76
CA ASN A 6 -7.71 -5.76 7.31
C ASN A 6 -6.18 -5.79 7.39
N GLU A 7 -5.57 -4.63 7.20
CA GLU A 7 -4.14 -4.40 7.40
C GLU A 7 -3.79 -4.58 8.88
N GLU A 8 -2.74 -5.36 9.15
CA GLU A 8 -2.11 -5.45 10.47
C GLU A 8 -0.79 -4.67 10.46
N LYS A 9 -0.25 -4.35 11.65
CA LYS A 9 1.05 -3.63 11.75
C LYS A 9 2.20 -4.34 11.03
N THR A 10 2.13 -5.67 10.93
CA THR A 10 3.08 -6.50 10.20
C THR A 10 3.05 -6.28 8.68
N ASP A 11 1.95 -5.74 8.16
CA ASP A 11 1.78 -5.47 6.72
C ASP A 11 2.26 -4.07 6.31
N TYR A 12 2.53 -3.17 7.26
CA TYR A 12 2.77 -1.75 6.98
C TYR A 12 3.91 -1.51 6.00
N GLU A 13 5.05 -2.15 6.24
CA GLU A 13 6.23 -2.06 5.38
C GLU A 13 5.93 -2.56 3.97
N LYS A 14 5.21 -3.69 3.87
CA LYS A 14 4.84 -4.28 2.59
C LYS A 14 3.87 -3.39 1.81
N VAL A 15 2.89 -2.79 2.49
CA VAL A 15 1.93 -1.87 1.88
C VAL A 15 2.63 -0.59 1.41
N GLU A 16 3.55 -0.05 2.20
CA GLU A 16 4.35 1.12 1.80
C GLU A 16 5.25 0.79 0.60
N GLU A 17 5.87 -0.38 0.56
CA GLU A 17 6.69 -0.83 -0.55
C GLU A 17 5.87 -1.00 -1.84
N ILE A 18 4.71 -1.66 -1.77
CA ILE A 18 3.81 -1.84 -2.91
C ILE A 18 3.32 -0.47 -3.41
N THR A 19 2.95 0.43 -2.50
CA THR A 19 2.52 1.80 -2.85
C THR A 19 3.65 2.56 -3.52
N ARG A 20 4.87 2.50 -2.97
CA ARG A 20 6.05 3.12 -3.56
C ARG A 20 6.29 2.60 -4.97
N LYS A 21 6.24 1.29 -5.19
CA LYS A 21 6.42 0.67 -6.51
C LYS A 21 5.31 1.04 -7.51
N ALA A 22 4.06 1.04 -7.07
CA ALA A 22 2.90 1.31 -7.92
C ALA A 22 2.83 2.78 -8.39
N PHE A 23 3.28 3.72 -7.54
CA PHE A 23 3.21 5.16 -7.81
C PHE A 23 4.57 5.81 -8.06
N TRP A 24 5.65 5.03 -8.18
CA TRP A 24 7.00 5.56 -8.38
C TRP A 24 7.07 6.42 -9.65
N ASN A 25 7.38 7.71 -9.48
CA ASN A 25 7.53 8.67 -10.58
C ASN A 25 6.29 8.79 -11.51
N LEU A 26 5.11 8.35 -11.06
CA LEU A 26 3.90 8.43 -11.89
C LEU A 26 3.36 9.85 -11.96
N TYR A 27 3.21 10.50 -10.80
CA TYR A 27 2.69 11.87 -10.69
C TYR A 27 3.78 12.88 -10.35
N VAL A 28 4.71 12.50 -9.47
CA VAL A 28 5.84 13.32 -9.03
C VAL A 28 7.09 12.46 -8.80
N PRO A 29 8.30 13.02 -8.98
CA PRO A 29 9.52 12.31 -8.62
C PRO A 29 9.53 11.86 -7.15
N GLY A 30 9.83 10.59 -6.90
CA GLY A 30 10.03 10.06 -5.54
C GLY A 30 8.79 9.57 -4.79
N CYS A 31 7.59 9.59 -5.39
CA CYS A 31 6.32 9.07 -4.85
C CYS A 31 5.98 9.60 -3.44
N GLY A 32 5.12 10.61 -3.32
CA GLY A 32 4.67 11.13 -2.02
C GLY A 32 3.62 10.25 -1.34
N GLU A 33 3.02 9.33 -2.10
CA GLU A 33 1.88 8.52 -1.71
C GLU A 33 2.24 7.48 -0.63
N HIS A 34 3.47 6.96 -0.61
CA HIS A 34 3.92 6.05 0.45
C HIS A 34 3.91 6.72 1.83
N TYR A 35 4.32 7.99 1.90
CA TYR A 35 4.28 8.78 3.14
C TYR A 35 2.85 9.15 3.54
N LEU A 36 2.00 9.46 2.55
CA LEU A 36 0.59 9.72 2.80
C LEU A 36 -0.10 8.53 3.48
N VAL A 37 0.16 7.30 3.01
CA VAL A 37 -0.37 6.08 3.65
C VAL A 37 0.06 5.97 5.12
N HIS A 38 1.32 6.28 5.42
CA HIS A 38 1.82 6.28 6.80
C HIS A 38 1.09 7.30 7.69
N VAL A 39 0.92 8.55 7.22
CA VAL A 39 0.24 9.61 7.97
C VAL A 39 -1.25 9.30 8.15
N MET A 40 -1.89 8.75 7.12
CA MET A 40 -3.32 8.42 7.14
C MET A 40 -3.65 7.47 8.28
N ARG A 41 -2.80 6.48 8.61
CA ARG A 41 -3.06 5.50 9.69
C ARG A 41 -3.29 6.13 11.07
N SER A 42 -2.78 7.34 11.30
CA SER A 42 -2.93 8.06 12.57
C SER A 42 -4.13 9.02 12.60
N HIS A 43 -4.82 9.20 11.48
CA HIS A 43 -5.94 10.12 11.38
C HIS A 43 -7.20 9.54 12.05
N LYS A 44 -7.96 10.36 12.77
CA LYS A 44 -9.20 9.92 13.45
C LYS A 44 -10.26 9.35 12.49
N ASP A 45 -10.28 9.86 11.27
CA ASP A 45 -11.17 9.42 10.19
C ASP A 45 -10.48 8.39 9.30
N PHE A 46 -9.33 7.85 9.72
CA PHE A 46 -8.77 6.66 9.13
C PHE A 46 -9.67 5.50 9.48
N ILE A 47 -10.63 5.31 8.59
CA ILE A 47 -11.49 4.17 8.71
C ILE A 47 -10.65 3.00 8.19
N THR A 48 -10.27 2.12 9.11
CA THR A 48 -9.83 0.76 8.83
C THR A 48 -11.02 0.01 8.19
N TRP A 49 -11.45 0.44 6.99
CA TRP A 49 -12.58 -0.17 6.29
C TRP A 49 -12.18 -1.60 6.00
N LYS A 50 -13.11 -2.48 6.33
CA LYS A 50 -13.13 -3.92 6.11
C LYS A 50 -12.93 -4.36 4.64
N TYR A 51 -12.66 -3.43 3.74
CA TYR A 51 -12.56 -3.63 2.31
C TYR A 51 -11.43 -2.77 1.72
N LEU A 52 -10.54 -3.44 0.99
CA LEU A 52 -9.43 -2.92 0.19
C LEU A 52 -8.16 -2.47 0.94
N SER A 53 -7.36 -3.46 1.34
CA SER A 53 -5.93 -3.42 1.05
C SER A 53 -5.54 -4.69 0.29
N PHE A 54 -4.88 -4.54 -0.85
CA PHE A 54 -4.39 -5.67 -1.63
C PHE A 54 -3.02 -6.09 -1.07
N LEU A 55 -2.99 -7.21 -0.35
CA LEU A 55 -1.74 -7.92 -0.08
C LEU A 55 -1.43 -8.80 -1.29
N THR A 56 -0.60 -8.31 -2.20
CA THR A 56 -0.02 -9.16 -3.24
C THR A 56 1.14 -9.95 -2.62
N SER A 57 0.88 -11.21 -2.30
CA SER A 57 1.90 -12.25 -2.23
C SER A 57 1.85 -13.01 -3.55
N GLU A 58 2.58 -12.53 -4.56
CA GLU A 58 3.22 -13.40 -5.56
C GLU A 58 4.15 -12.58 -6.45
N GLU A 59 5.39 -13.05 -6.51
CA GLU A 59 6.44 -12.64 -7.42
C GLU A 59 6.05 -13.00 -8.86
N ARG A 60 5.48 -12.07 -9.63
CA ARG A 60 5.63 -12.07 -11.08
C ARG A 60 5.13 -10.76 -11.70
N LEU A 61 5.81 -10.36 -12.77
CA LEU A 61 5.42 -9.39 -13.81
C LEU A 61 5.87 -7.94 -13.54
N LEU A 62 6.74 -7.29 -14.34
CA LEU A 62 7.28 -7.58 -15.68
C LEU A 62 8.63 -6.88 -15.84
N GLU A 63 9.58 -7.59 -16.44
CA GLU A 63 10.57 -6.98 -17.33
C GLU A 63 9.82 -6.28 -18.47
N ILE A 64 9.85 -4.94 -18.50
CA ILE A 64 9.87 -4.12 -19.71
C ILE A 64 10.70 -2.88 -19.39
#